data_AF-A0A2N3Y557-F1
#
_entry.id   AF-A0A2N3Y557-F1
#
_cell.length_a   1.000
_cell.length_b   1.000
_cell.length_c   1.000
_cell.angle_alpha   90.00
_cell.angle_beta   90.00
_cell.angle_gamma   90.00
#
_symmetry.space_group_name_H-M   'P 1'
#
loop_
_entity.id
_entity.type
_entity.pdbx_description
1 polymer ?
#
loop_
_entity_poly.entity_id
_entity_poly.type
_entity_poly.pdbx_seq_one_letter_code
_entity_poly.pdbx_strand_id
1 'polypeptide(L)'
;MNCLEAVAALFNSLKFGRQFVAGPAGGDRDPARLEAAFGVKARWVGGVAGAERYVRSGPVGVAVPVIYQRADGSAHVIVAVRAGDGDGVDPLDAQKGEAAEAADVLAATGIWVIPVPRWR
;
A
#
# COMPACT_ATOMS: atom_id res chain seq x y z
N MET A 1 7.55 -13.02 6.47
CA MET A 1 7.14 -12.32 5.24
C MET A 1 7.10 -10.84 5.55
N ASN A 2 7.32 -9.95 4.58
CA ASN A 2 7.18 -8.51 4.81
C ASN A 2 5.93 -7.95 4.09
N CYS A 3 5.47 -6.77 4.49
CA CYS A 3 4.20 -6.22 4.02
C CYS A 3 4.22 -5.96 2.51
N LEU A 4 5.38 -5.56 1.98
CA LEU A 4 5.57 -5.25 0.55
C LEU A 4 5.40 -6.50 -0.32
N GLU A 5 6.04 -7.59 0.07
CA GLU A 5 5.93 -8.89 -0.60
C GLU A 5 4.52 -9.48 -0.47
N ALA A 6 3.85 -9.29 0.67
CA ALA A 6 2.47 -9.73 0.87
C ALA A 6 1.50 -9.01 -0.08
N VAL A 7 1.60 -7.68 -0.19
CA VAL A 7 0.78 -6.90 -1.14
C VAL A 7 1.12 -7.27 -2.58
N ALA A 8 2.40 -7.39 -2.94
CA ALA A 8 2.81 -7.79 -4.28
C ALA A 8 2.26 -9.18 -4.66
N ALA A 9 2.31 -10.15 -3.74
CA ALA A 9 1.76 -11.48 -3.94
C ALA A 9 0.23 -11.47 -4.09
N LEU A 10 -0.49 -10.71 -3.26
CA LEU A 10 -1.94 -10.55 -3.35
C LEU A 10 -2.35 -9.98 -4.72
N PHE A 11 -1.75 -8.87 -5.14
CA PHE A 11 -2.11 -8.21 -6.39
C PHE A 11 -1.71 -9.03 -7.62
N ASN A 12 -0.55 -9.70 -7.61
CA ASN A 12 -0.21 -10.65 -8.67
C ASN A 12 -1.21 -11.82 -8.71
N SER A 13 -1.69 -12.28 -7.56
CA SER A 13 -2.68 -13.36 -7.53
C SER A 13 -4.02 -12.95 -8.16
N LEU A 14 -4.48 -11.73 -7.85
CA LEU A 14 -5.68 -11.15 -8.46
C LEU A 14 -5.49 -10.93 -9.97
N LYS A 15 -4.34 -10.36 -10.38
CA LYS A 15 -4.03 -10.04 -11.78
C LYS A 15 -3.94 -11.26 -12.69
N PHE A 16 -3.38 -12.35 -12.20
CA PHE A 16 -3.11 -13.55 -13.00
C PHE A 16 -4.05 -14.72 -12.69
N GLY A 17 -5.00 -14.56 -11.75
CA GLY A 17 -5.98 -15.60 -11.40
C GLY A 17 -5.38 -16.88 -10.83
N ARG A 18 -4.20 -16.80 -10.19
CA ARG A 18 -3.50 -17.94 -9.58
C ARG A 18 -2.74 -17.51 -8.33
N GLN A 19 -2.45 -18.43 -7.43
CA GLN A 19 -1.74 -18.09 -6.19
C GLN A 19 -0.27 -17.70 -6.46
N PHE A 20 0.14 -16.56 -5.90
CA PHE A 20 1.53 -16.16 -5.70
C PHE A 20 1.83 -16.14 -4.20
N VAL A 21 3.03 -16.53 -3.81
CA VAL A 21 3.49 -16.55 -2.41
C VAL A 21 4.50 -15.43 -2.22
N ALA A 22 4.36 -14.67 -1.14
CA ALA A 22 5.28 -13.60 -0.79
C ALA A 22 6.69 -14.14 -0.50
N GLY A 23 7.71 -13.45 -1.00
CA GLY A 23 9.10 -13.83 -0.81
C GLY A 23 9.59 -13.64 0.64
N PRO A 24 10.83 -14.09 0.93
CA PRO A 24 11.47 -13.87 2.22
C PRO A 24 11.64 -12.36 2.50
N ALA A 25 11.58 -11.98 3.78
CA ALA A 25 11.52 -10.57 4.21
C ALA A 25 12.75 -9.71 3.83
N GLY A 26 13.84 -10.30 3.32
CA GLY A 26 15.08 -9.59 3.01
C GLY A 26 15.00 -8.51 1.93
N GLY A 27 13.93 -8.47 1.12
CA GLY A 27 13.71 -7.46 0.08
C GLY A 27 13.12 -6.12 0.57
N ASP A 28 12.96 -5.96 1.89
CA ASP A 28 12.17 -4.96 2.64
C ASP A 28 12.41 -3.46 2.39
N ARG A 29 13.23 -3.10 1.39
CA ARG A 29 13.67 -1.72 1.19
C ARG A 29 13.35 -1.14 -0.17
N ASP A 30 12.89 -1.97 -1.12
CA ASP A 30 12.74 -1.54 -2.51
C ASP A 30 11.27 -1.53 -2.98
N PRO A 31 10.65 -0.34 -3.13
CA PRO A 31 9.31 -0.23 -3.70
C PRO A 31 9.22 -0.70 -5.16
N ALA A 32 10.34 -0.90 -5.87
CA ALA A 32 10.36 -1.30 -7.28
C ALA A 32 9.64 -2.63 -7.56
N ARG A 33 9.64 -3.58 -6.62
CA ARG A 33 8.89 -4.83 -6.78
C ARG A 33 7.38 -4.60 -6.78
N LEU A 34 6.93 -3.69 -5.93
CA LEU A 34 5.52 -3.32 -5.86
C LEU A 34 5.12 -2.56 -7.12
N GLU A 35 5.96 -1.63 -7.57
CA GLU A 35 5.77 -0.96 -8.87
C GLU A 35 5.70 -1.95 -10.04
N ALA A 36 6.54 -2.98 -10.05
CA ALA A 36 6.54 -4.01 -11.09
C ALA A 36 5.26 -4.87 -11.07
N ALA A 37 4.76 -5.24 -9.88
CA ALA A 37 3.51 -5.99 -9.75
C ALA A 37 2.32 -5.22 -10.33
N PHE A 38 2.24 -3.92 -10.03
CA PHE A 38 1.18 -3.05 -10.53
C PHE A 38 1.42 -2.52 -11.96
N GLY A 39 2.66 -2.58 -12.43
CA GLY A 39 3.08 -2.01 -13.72
C GLY A 39 3.05 -0.48 -13.74
N VAL A 40 3.08 0.18 -12.58
CA VAL A 40 3.04 1.65 -12.46
C VAL A 40 4.02 2.13 -11.40
N LYS A 41 4.45 3.39 -11.52
CA LYS A 41 5.31 4.04 -10.54
C LYS A 41 4.54 4.56 -9.33
N ALA A 42 5.16 4.47 -8.16
CA ALA A 42 4.64 5.06 -6.95
C ALA A 42 4.65 6.60 -7.07
N ARG A 43 3.60 7.24 -6.59
CA ARG A 43 3.41 8.70 -6.64
C ARG A 43 3.58 9.30 -5.25
N TRP A 44 4.48 10.26 -5.11
CA TRP A 44 4.65 11.01 -3.87
C TRP A 44 3.41 11.87 -3.59
N VAL A 45 2.95 11.88 -2.33
CA VAL A 45 1.71 12.58 -1.93
C VAL A 45 1.90 13.58 -0.79
N GLY A 46 3.14 13.84 -0.35
CA GLY A 46 3.42 14.89 0.63
C GLY A 46 2.96 14.59 2.06
N GLY A 47 2.64 13.34 2.38
CA GLY A 47 2.30 12.90 3.73
C GLY A 47 0.92 12.23 3.84
N VAL A 48 0.50 12.00 5.08
CA VAL A 48 -0.71 11.23 5.41
C VAL A 48 -1.96 11.88 4.83
N ALA A 49 -2.13 13.19 5.02
CA ALA A 49 -3.26 13.94 4.47
C ALA A 49 -3.34 13.89 2.93
N GLY A 50 -2.20 13.76 2.25
CA GLY A 50 -2.16 13.58 0.80
C GLY A 50 -2.57 12.17 0.37
N ALA A 51 -2.13 11.15 1.11
CA ALA A 51 -2.56 9.77 0.90
C ALA A 51 -4.08 9.63 1.11
N GLU A 52 -4.62 10.17 2.20
CA GLU A 52 -6.07 10.17 2.47
C GLU A 52 -6.85 10.88 1.36
N ARG A 53 -6.39 12.06 0.93
CA ARG A 53 -7.03 12.79 -0.17
C ARG A 53 -7.04 11.97 -1.47
N TYR A 54 -5.94 11.28 -1.77
CA TYR A 54 -5.85 10.41 -2.93
C TYR A 54 -6.88 9.27 -2.86
N VAL A 55 -6.94 8.56 -1.74
CA VAL A 55 -7.88 7.45 -1.52
C VAL A 55 -9.32 7.93 -1.59
N ARG A 56 -9.63 9.07 -0.97
CA ARG A 56 -10.98 9.68 -1.00
C ARG A 56 -11.43 10.07 -2.41
N SER A 57 -10.49 10.47 -3.28
CA SER A 57 -10.79 10.80 -4.68
C SER A 57 -11.04 9.57 -5.57
N GLY A 58 -10.71 8.38 -5.08
CA GLY A 58 -10.88 7.12 -5.79
C GLY A 58 -12.26 6.49 -5.60
N PRO A 59 -12.51 5.36 -6.29
CA PRO A 59 -13.74 4.58 -6.11
C PRO A 59 -13.79 3.95 -4.70
N VAL A 60 -15.00 3.86 -4.14
CA VAL A 60 -15.27 3.15 -2.87
C VAL A 60 -14.86 1.68 -2.99
N GLY A 61 -14.28 1.13 -1.92
CA GLY A 61 -13.90 -0.28 -1.84
C GLY A 61 -12.63 -0.65 -2.62
N VAL A 62 -11.95 0.30 -3.26
CA VAL A 62 -10.66 0.05 -3.92
C VAL A 62 -9.52 0.12 -2.90
N ALA A 63 -8.80 -0.99 -2.76
CA ALA A 63 -7.60 -1.12 -1.95
C ALA A 63 -6.40 -0.42 -2.61
N VAL A 64 -5.97 0.71 -2.04
CA VAL A 64 -4.81 1.49 -2.53
C VAL A 64 -3.59 1.18 -1.65
N PRO A 65 -2.49 0.67 -2.21
CA PRO A 65 -1.23 0.54 -1.47
C PRO A 65 -0.65 1.92 -1.16
N VAL A 66 -0.31 2.15 0.10
CA VAL A 66 0.40 3.34 0.59
C VAL A 66 1.74 2.90 1.14
N ILE A 67 2.81 3.42 0.56
CA ILE A 67 4.19 3.15 0.98
C ILE A 67 4.62 4.30 1.89
N TYR A 68 5.10 3.98 3.09
CA TYR A 68 5.76 4.94 3.97
C TYR A 68 7.22 4.55 4.19
N GLN A 69 8.09 5.55 4.15
CA GLN A 69 9.50 5.39 4.47
C GLN A 69 9.74 5.77 5.93
N ARG A 70 10.43 4.89 6.66
CA ARG A 70 10.86 5.11 8.04
C ARG A 70 12.17 5.88 8.09
N ALA A 71 12.49 6.43 9.26
CA ALA A 71 13.71 7.22 9.47
C ALA A 71 15.01 6.42 9.21
N ASP A 72 14.97 5.10 9.37
CA ASP A 72 16.10 4.19 9.06
C ASP A 72 16.26 3.89 7.56
N GLY A 73 15.44 4.52 6.71
CA GLY A 73 15.43 4.34 5.26
C GLY A 73 14.66 3.10 4.78
N SER A 74 14.15 2.25 5.67
CA SER A 74 13.27 1.14 5.30
C SER A 74 11.91 1.64 4.83
N ALA A 75 11.25 0.85 3.97
CA ALA A 75 9.92 1.16 3.47
C ALA A 75 8.93 0.11 3.96
N HIS A 76 7.72 0.54 4.27
CA HIS A 76 6.63 -0.33 4.67
C HIS A 76 5.38 0.02 3.87
N VAL A 77 4.49 -0.95 3.67
CA VAL A 77 3.26 -0.72 2.92
C VAL A 77 2.05 -1.09 3.76
N ILE A 78 1.04 -0.25 3.68
CA ILE A 78 -0.32 -0.50 4.18
C ILE A 78 -1.29 -0.42 3.01
N VAL A 79 -2.50 -0.92 3.21
CA VAL A 79 -3.60 -0.77 2.25
C VAL A 79 -4.58 0.22 2.83
N ALA A 80 -4.87 1.28 2.10
CA ALA A 80 -5.89 2.24 2.45
C ALA A 80 -7.13 2.03 1.57
N VAL A 81 -8.30 1.97 2.19
CA VAL A 81 -9.58 1.82 1.49
C VAL A 81 -10.48 2.99 1.86
N ARG A 82 -11.17 3.54 0.86
CA ARG A 82 -12.31 4.42 1.11
C ARG A 82 -13.51 3.56 1.48
N ALA A 83 -13.91 3.61 2.76
CA ALA A 83 -15.12 2.94 3.24
C ALA A 83 -16.37 3.63 2.66
N GLY A 84 -17.41 2.85 2.36
CA GLY A 84 -18.64 3.34 1.70
C GLY A 84 -19.64 4.04 2.64
N ASP A 85 -19.32 4.09 3.92
CA ASP A 85 -20.17 4.56 5.02
C ASP A 85 -19.83 6.00 5.49
N GLY A 86 -18.84 6.67 4.88
CA GLY A 86 -18.49 8.06 5.19
C GLY A 86 -17.24 8.59 4.47
N ASP A 87 -16.65 9.68 5.00
CA ASP A 87 -15.40 10.30 4.51
C ASP A 87 -14.11 9.60 5.02
N GLY A 88 -14.28 8.49 5.76
CA GLY A 88 -13.21 7.74 6.41
C GLY A 88 -12.31 7.00 5.43
N VAL A 89 -11.01 6.99 5.75
CA VAL A 89 -9.99 6.17 5.09
C VAL A 89 -9.42 5.26 6.16
N ASP A 90 -9.57 3.95 5.98
CA ASP A 90 -9.07 2.97 6.94
C ASP A 90 -7.68 2.48 6.51
N PRO A 91 -6.61 2.82 7.24
CA PRO A 91 -5.29 2.28 7.00
C PRO A 91 -5.20 0.87 7.60
N LEU A 92 -5.03 -0.14 6.75
CA LEU A 92 -4.93 -1.53 7.15
C LEU A 92 -3.50 -2.05 6.97
N ASP A 93 -2.98 -2.72 7.99
CA ASP A 93 -1.81 -3.57 7.89
C ASP A 93 -2.11 -4.72 6.92
N ALA A 94 -1.35 -4.79 5.84
CA ALA A 94 -1.60 -5.74 4.77
C ALA A 94 -1.35 -7.21 5.15
N GLN A 95 -0.64 -7.47 6.25
CA GLN A 95 -0.40 -8.83 6.75
C GLN A 95 -1.48 -9.30 7.72
N LYS A 96 -1.96 -8.39 8.57
CA LYS A 96 -2.85 -8.75 9.67
C LYS A 96 -4.31 -8.42 9.40
N GLY A 97 -4.60 -7.51 8.45
CA GLY A 97 -5.93 -6.96 8.27
C GLY A 97 -6.40 -6.08 9.43
N GLU A 98 -5.46 -5.69 10.30
CA GLU A 98 -5.69 -4.83 11.47
C GLU A 98 -5.38 -3.36 11.11
N ALA A 99 -5.82 -2.41 11.92
CA ALA A 99 -5.46 -1.01 11.73
C ALA A 99 -3.94 -0.82 11.81
N ALA A 100 -3.37 -0.08 10.86
CA ALA A 100 -1.94 0.22 10.87
C ALA A 100 -1.57 1.05 12.11
N GLU A 101 -0.39 0.80 12.68
CA GLU A 101 0.08 1.57 13.84
C GLU A 101 0.30 3.04 13.46
N ALA A 102 -0.52 3.93 14.03
CA ALA A 102 -0.54 5.35 13.69
C ALA A 102 0.81 6.06 13.96
N ALA A 103 1.57 5.60 14.97
CA ALA A 103 2.86 6.19 15.33
C ALA A 103 3.90 6.05 14.20
N ASP A 104 3.96 4.88 13.56
CA ASP A 104 4.88 4.61 12.45
C ASP A 104 4.53 5.43 11.20
N VAL A 105 3.24 5.60 10.94
CA VAL A 105 2.74 6.39 9.81
C VAL A 105 3.01 7.88 10.01
N LEU A 106 2.88 8.38 11.25
CA LEU A 106 3.16 9.78 11.59
C LEU A 106 4.66 10.11 11.60
N ALA A 107 5.52 9.15 11.91
CA ALA A 107 6.97 9.31 11.90
C ALA A 107 7.60 9.13 10.50
N ALA A 108 6.79 8.92 9.46
CA ALA A 108 7.27 8.66 8.11
C ALA A 108 8.02 9.87 7.53
N THR A 109 9.19 9.62 6.94
CA THR A 109 10.01 10.62 6.25
C THR A 109 9.59 10.85 4.81
N GLY A 110 8.75 9.95 4.26
CA GLY A 110 8.13 10.09 2.95
C GLY A 110 6.94 9.16 2.80
N ILE A 111 5.95 9.59 2.01
CA ILE A 111 4.72 8.81 1.74
C ILE A 111 4.40 8.86 0.25
N TRP A 112 4.14 7.67 -0.31
CA TRP A 112 3.76 7.45 -1.70
C TRP A 112 2.52 6.56 -1.78
N VAL A 113 1.78 6.67 -2.87
CA VAL A 113 0.69 5.76 -3.23
C VAL A 113 1.03 5.03 -4.51
N ILE A 114 0.58 3.79 -4.66
CA ILE A 114 0.58 3.12 -5.96
C ILE A 114 -0.80 3.27 -6.59
N PRO A 115 -0.90 3.96 -7.74
CA PRO A 115 -2.15 4.02 -8.48
C PRO A 115 -2.63 2.63 -8.83
N VAL A 116 -3.88 2.31 -8.52
CA VAL A 116 -4.46 1.01 -8.86
C VAL A 116 -5.18 1.15 -10.19
N PRO A 117 -4.71 0.48 -11.26
CA PRO A 117 -5.47 0.41 -12.51
C PRO A 117 -6.81 -0.27 -12.25
N ARG A 118 -7.86 0.11 -12.97
CA ARG A 118 -9.06 -0.73 -13.05
C ARG A 118 -8.69 -2.00 -13.81
N TRP A 119 -8.30 -3.05 -13.09
CA TRP A 119 -8.20 -4.39 -13.64
C TRP A 119 -9.63 -4.89 -13.91
N ARG A 120 -9.91 -5.26 -15.16
CA ARG A 120 -11.15 -5.91 -15.58
C ARG A 120 -11.07 -7.40 -15.33
#